data_AF-A0AAW2Q0R8-F1
#
_entry.id   AF-A0AAW2Q0R8-F1
#
_cell.length_a   1.000
_cell.length_b   1.000
_cell.length_c   1.000
_cell.angle_alpha   90.00
_cell.angle_beta   90.00
_cell.angle_gamma   90.00
#
_symmetry.space_group_name_H-M   'P 1'
#
loop_
_entity.id
_entity.type
_entity.pdbx_description
1 polymer ?
#
loop_
_entity_poly.entity_id
_entity_poly.type
_entity_poly.pdbx_seq_one_letter_code
_entity_poly.pdbx_strand_id
1 'polypeptide(L)'
;MDNLLRTERDMENELESKRVDVVRKLLMMSANKRIPLSKIYHNRLLFGIPEDFRDRVAAYPDYFRVVIEDDGKRVLELVNWDSSLAVSALEKEFMVDEDKVKRAFKFPMKHGKALDLDMEDERKLNILNTLPLVSPYSDGSKLDLWTLEAEKYRVGIIHEFLSLTLEKRAYIHNIVEFKEEFSLTKHTYQMLLKQPRTFYVAGTQMNWCVFLKDAYGEDGELINKDPQVVFNEKLYKYADMQELESDCTVG
;
A
#
# COMPACT_ATOMS: atom_id res chain seq x y z
N MET A 1 -9.25 -31.27 4.26
CA MET A 1 -9.82 -29.93 4.54
C MET A 1 -9.46 -29.46 5.95
N ASP A 2 -9.72 -30.26 7.00
CA ASP A 2 -9.43 -29.88 8.40
C ASP A 2 -7.98 -29.51 8.73
N ASN A 3 -7.00 -30.15 8.09
CA ASN A 3 -5.58 -29.83 8.29
C ASN A 3 -5.20 -28.45 7.69
N LEU A 4 -5.84 -28.06 6.57
CA LEU A 4 -5.61 -26.75 5.93
C LEU A 4 -6.20 -25.62 6.78
N LEU A 5 -7.41 -25.81 7.32
CA LEU A 5 -8.06 -24.82 8.19
C LEU A 5 -7.30 -24.58 9.50
N ARG A 6 -6.67 -25.62 10.06
CA ARG A 6 -5.78 -25.47 11.22
C ARG A 6 -4.53 -24.70 10.86
N THR A 7 -3.89 -25.06 9.75
CA THR A 7 -2.67 -24.39 9.26
C THR A 7 -2.93 -22.91 9.02
N GLU A 8 -4.06 -22.56 8.38
CA GLU A 8 -4.47 -21.17 8.16
C GLU A 8 -4.62 -20.41 9.47
N ARG A 9 -5.34 -20.98 10.46
CA ARG A 9 -5.56 -20.33 11.75
C ARG A 9 -4.26 -20.14 12.55
N ASP A 10 -3.37 -21.12 12.54
CA ASP A 10 -2.08 -21.03 13.21
C ASP A 10 -1.23 -19.92 12.56
N MET A 11 -1.21 -19.85 11.23
CA MET A 11 -0.54 -18.77 10.49
C MET A 11 -1.14 -17.39 10.77
N GLU A 12 -2.46 -17.26 10.83
CA GLU A 12 -3.14 -16.00 11.18
C GLU A 12 -2.71 -15.50 12.56
N ASN A 13 -2.62 -16.39 13.55
CA ASN A 13 -2.17 -16.06 14.90
C ASN A 13 -0.69 -15.63 14.92
N GLU A 14 0.18 -16.32 14.18
CA GLU A 14 1.60 -15.93 14.07
C GLU A 14 1.79 -14.58 13.39
N LEU A 15 0.94 -14.25 12.41
CA LEU A 15 1.03 -13.01 11.64
C LEU A 15 0.27 -11.85 12.29
N GLU A 16 -0.53 -12.11 13.33
CA GLU A 16 -1.43 -11.12 13.95
C GLU A 16 -0.72 -9.81 14.29
N SER A 17 0.44 -9.89 14.97
CA SER A 17 1.21 -8.70 15.34
C SER A 17 1.63 -7.87 14.12
N LYS A 18 2.02 -8.52 13.01
CA LYS A 18 2.35 -7.82 11.76
C LYS A 18 1.12 -7.17 11.13
N ARG A 19 -0.05 -7.82 11.19
CA ARG A 19 -1.30 -7.28 10.67
C ARG A 19 -1.80 -6.09 11.49
N VAL A 20 -1.62 -6.14 12.81
CA VAL A 20 -1.85 -5.01 13.72
C VAL A 20 -0.96 -3.84 13.34
N ASP A 21 0.34 -4.06 13.10
CA ASP A 21 1.26 -3.01 12.66
C ASP A 21 0.90 -2.43 11.30
N VAL A 22 0.40 -3.24 10.37
CA VAL A 22 -0.15 -2.75 9.09
C VAL A 22 -1.30 -1.78 9.34
N VAL A 23 -2.27 -2.14 10.18
CA VAL A 23 -3.39 -1.25 10.51
C VAL A 23 -2.92 0.01 11.23
N ARG A 24 -1.96 -0.10 12.15
CA ARG A 24 -1.34 1.06 12.82
C ARG A 24 -0.70 1.99 11.80
N LYS A 25 0.06 1.46 10.85
CA LYS A 25 0.67 2.25 9.75
C LYS A 25 -0.39 2.90 8.87
N LEU A 26 -1.46 2.20 8.50
CA LEU A 26 -2.57 2.78 7.73
C LEU A 26 -3.19 3.99 8.46
N LEU A 27 -3.47 3.85 9.76
CA LEU A 27 -3.96 4.95 10.58
C LEU A 27 -2.92 6.08 10.70
N MET A 28 -1.63 5.76 10.87
CA MET A 28 -0.59 6.79 10.98
C MET A 28 -0.45 7.64 9.71
N MET A 29 -0.74 7.08 8.54
CA MET A 29 -0.78 7.80 7.26
C MET A 29 -2.07 8.59 7.03
N SER A 30 -3.14 8.29 7.78
CA SER A 30 -4.45 8.89 7.52
C SER A 30 -4.62 10.25 8.19
N ALA A 31 -5.40 11.11 7.55
CA ALA A 31 -5.86 12.36 8.11
C ALA A 31 -6.55 12.10 9.45
N ASN A 32 -6.18 12.88 10.47
CA ASN A 32 -6.66 12.74 11.85
C ASN A 32 -6.39 11.37 12.50
N LYS A 33 -5.57 10.51 11.87
CA LYS A 33 -5.23 9.17 12.33
C LYS A 33 -6.45 8.25 12.52
N ARG A 34 -7.42 8.43 11.63
CA ARG A 34 -8.72 7.76 11.65
C ARG A 34 -9.03 7.12 10.30
N ILE A 35 -9.66 5.95 10.32
CA ILE A 35 -10.17 5.27 9.12
C ILE A 35 -11.49 4.56 9.49
N PRO A 36 -12.57 4.69 8.68
CA PRO A 36 -13.77 3.90 8.86
C PRO A 36 -13.50 2.40 8.85
N LEU A 37 -14.05 1.67 9.83
CA LEU A 37 -13.86 0.21 9.93
C LEU A 37 -14.37 -0.53 8.69
N SER A 38 -15.40 0.00 8.02
CA SER A 38 -15.93 -0.58 6.77
C SER A 38 -14.88 -0.60 5.66
N LYS A 39 -14.11 0.49 5.49
CA LYS A 39 -13.06 0.57 4.46
C LYS A 39 -11.92 -0.41 4.74
N ILE A 40 -11.52 -0.57 6.01
CA ILE A 40 -10.53 -1.58 6.41
C ILE A 40 -11.07 -2.98 6.12
N TYR A 41 -12.32 -3.25 6.47
CA TYR A 41 -12.95 -4.56 6.27
C TYR A 41 -13.08 -4.94 4.78
N HIS A 42 -13.50 -4.00 3.93
CA HIS A 42 -13.59 -4.21 2.48
C HIS A 42 -12.24 -4.56 1.87
N ASN A 43 -11.16 -3.91 2.35
CA ASN A 43 -9.80 -4.09 1.86
C ASN A 43 -8.97 -5.11 2.66
N ARG A 44 -9.59 -5.84 3.61
CA ARG A 44 -8.86 -6.68 4.57
C ARG A 44 -7.94 -7.71 3.91
N LEU A 45 -8.40 -8.31 2.80
CA LEU A 45 -7.67 -9.34 2.06
C LEU A 45 -6.41 -8.79 1.40
N LEU A 46 -6.39 -7.50 1.02
CA LEU A 46 -5.18 -6.88 0.47
C LEU A 46 -4.05 -6.83 1.49
N PHE A 47 -4.40 -6.69 2.77
CA PHE A 47 -3.46 -6.54 3.87
C PHE A 47 -3.25 -7.83 4.67
N GLY A 48 -4.00 -8.90 4.36
CA GLY A 48 -4.02 -10.13 5.15
C GLY A 48 -4.63 -9.96 6.54
N ILE A 49 -5.54 -8.99 6.69
CA ILE A 49 -6.26 -8.75 7.94
C ILE A 49 -7.38 -9.79 8.06
N PRO A 50 -7.50 -10.48 9.22
CA PRO A 50 -8.50 -11.53 9.41
C PRO A 50 -9.92 -10.93 9.50
N GLU A 51 -10.94 -11.74 9.23
CA GLU A 51 -12.34 -11.29 9.19
C GLU A 51 -12.85 -10.81 10.56
N ASP A 52 -12.39 -11.45 11.63
CA ASP A 52 -12.69 -11.13 13.02
C ASP A 52 -11.84 -9.98 13.59
N PHE A 53 -11.05 -9.28 12.76
CA PHE A 53 -10.17 -8.20 13.22
C PHE A 53 -10.91 -7.15 14.04
N ARG A 54 -12.16 -6.85 13.67
CA ARG A 54 -13.02 -5.91 14.41
C ARG A 54 -13.20 -6.29 15.88
N ASP A 55 -13.30 -7.59 16.16
CA ASP A 55 -13.42 -8.10 17.53
C ASP A 55 -12.05 -8.11 18.21
N ARG A 56 -10.98 -8.40 17.46
CA ARG A 56 -9.59 -8.33 17.94
C ARG A 56 -9.13 -6.92 18.32
N VAL A 57 -9.72 -5.86 17.74
CA VAL A 57 -9.41 -4.47 18.12
C VAL A 57 -9.50 -4.25 19.64
N ALA A 58 -10.45 -4.91 20.32
CA ALA A 58 -10.64 -4.78 21.76
C ALA A 58 -9.45 -5.31 22.58
N ALA A 59 -8.62 -6.20 22.01
CA ALA A 59 -7.41 -6.70 22.64
C ALA A 59 -6.22 -5.72 22.56
N TYR A 60 -6.34 -4.65 21.77
CA TYR A 60 -5.29 -3.65 21.56
C TYR A 60 -5.72 -2.22 21.95
N PRO A 61 -6.17 -1.99 23.20
CA PRO A 61 -6.68 -0.69 23.64
C PRO A 61 -5.61 0.41 23.64
N ASP A 62 -4.33 0.03 23.76
CA ASP A 62 -3.20 0.96 23.70
C ASP A 62 -2.92 1.45 22.28
N TYR A 63 -3.43 0.76 21.25
CA TYR A 63 -3.20 1.11 19.85
C TYR A 63 -4.45 1.73 19.22
N PHE A 64 -5.62 1.20 19.55
CA PHE A 64 -6.85 1.48 18.83
C PHE A 64 -7.98 1.94 19.74
N ARG A 65 -8.76 2.88 19.23
CA ARG A 65 -10.04 3.30 19.80
C ARG A 65 -11.10 3.26 18.72
N VAL A 66 -12.25 2.64 19.02
CA VAL A 66 -13.42 2.67 18.14
C VAL A 66 -14.31 3.84 18.55
N VAL A 67 -14.55 4.76 17.61
CA VAL A 67 -15.44 5.91 17.78
C VAL A 67 -16.67 5.72 16.89
N ILE A 68 -17.84 6.08 17.41
CA ILE A 68 -19.07 6.12 16.63
C ILE A 68 -19.33 7.59 16.28
N GLU A 69 -19.34 7.90 14.98
CA GLU A 69 -19.65 9.25 14.50
C GLU A 69 -21.16 9.53 14.55
N ASP A 70 -21.55 10.79 14.39
CA ASP A 70 -22.95 11.24 14.48
C ASP A 70 -23.86 10.56 13.45
N ASP A 71 -23.30 10.10 12.33
CA ASP A 71 -24.01 9.36 11.28
C ASP A 71 -24.09 7.84 11.55
N GLY A 72 -23.61 7.38 12.71
CA GLY A 72 -23.59 5.99 13.13
C GLY A 72 -22.42 5.16 12.57
N LYS A 73 -21.53 5.75 11.76
CA LYS A 73 -20.36 5.04 11.25
C LYS A 73 -19.39 4.74 12.37
N ARG A 74 -18.83 3.52 12.35
CA ARG A 74 -17.75 3.11 13.26
C ARG A 74 -16.42 3.43 12.62
N VAL A 75 -15.63 4.24 13.30
CA VAL A 75 -14.31 4.70 12.87
C VAL A 75 -13.26 4.17 13.82
N LEU A 76 -12.19 3.61 13.27
CA LEU A 76 -11.01 3.22 14.02
C LEU A 76 -10.06 4.40 14.11
N GLU A 77 -9.62 4.73 15.32
CA GLU A 77 -8.71 5.82 15.62
C GLU A 77 -7.43 5.27 16.28
N LEU A 78 -6.28 5.84 15.90
CA LEU A 78 -5.01 5.54 16.56
C LEU A 78 -4.94 6.26 17.91
N VAL A 79 -4.69 5.49 18.97
CA VAL A 79 -4.52 6.04 20.34
C VAL A 79 -3.09 6.54 20.54
N ASN A 80 -2.11 5.68 20.28
CA ASN A 80 -0.70 6.00 20.50
C ASN A 80 0.09 5.93 19.19
N TRP A 81 0.83 7.00 18.92
CA TRP A 81 1.77 7.07 17.79
C TRP A 81 3.03 6.28 18.10
N ASP A 82 3.48 5.47 17.14
CA ASP A 82 4.69 4.68 17.27
C ASP A 82 5.75 5.13 16.27
N SER A 83 6.76 5.86 16.76
CA SER A 83 7.85 6.37 15.93
C SER A 83 8.70 5.26 15.32
N SER A 84 8.71 4.04 15.89
CA SER A 84 9.45 2.92 15.31
C SER A 84 8.79 2.38 14.03
N LEU A 85 7.48 2.56 13.90
CA LEU A 85 6.72 2.23 12.69
C LEU A 85 6.72 3.36 11.65
N ALA A 86 7.05 4.59 12.05
CA ALA A 86 7.04 5.79 11.21
C ALA A 86 8.22 5.87 10.23
N VAL A 87 8.62 4.72 9.66
CA VAL A 87 9.62 4.61 8.60
C VAL A 87 9.00 3.84 7.45
N SER A 88 8.87 4.51 6.31
CA SER A 88 8.29 3.97 5.09
C SER A 88 9.22 2.94 4.44
N ALA A 89 8.65 2.08 3.60
CA ALA A 89 9.41 1.13 2.78
C ALA A 89 10.45 1.86 1.92
N LEU A 90 10.10 3.05 1.40
CA LEU A 90 10.99 3.85 0.58
C LEU A 90 12.16 4.45 1.38
N GLU A 91 11.91 4.92 2.61
CA GLU A 91 12.98 5.40 3.49
C GLU A 91 13.92 4.27 3.90
N LYS A 92 13.39 3.07 4.17
CA LYS A 92 14.23 1.88 4.44
C LYS A 92 15.10 1.54 3.23
N GLU A 93 14.54 1.58 2.03
CA GLU A 93 15.29 1.33 0.81
C GLU A 93 16.37 2.40 0.56
N PHE A 94 16.07 3.67 0.88
CA PHE A 94 17.03 4.75 0.75
C PHE A 94 18.28 4.54 1.63
N MET A 95 18.11 3.93 2.82
CA MET A 95 19.23 3.59 3.70
C MET A 95 20.11 2.45 3.15
N VAL A 96 19.58 1.63 2.23
CA VAL A 96 20.28 0.50 1.63
C VAL A 96 20.91 0.88 0.29
N ASP A 97 20.14 1.56 -0.57
CA ASP A 97 20.54 2.02 -1.90
C ASP A 97 19.89 3.39 -2.21
N GLU A 98 20.57 4.44 -1.78
CA GLU A 98 20.18 5.83 -2.01
C GLU A 98 20.03 6.16 -3.50
N ASP A 99 20.91 5.61 -4.33
CA ASP A 99 20.96 5.88 -5.76
C ASP A 99 19.78 5.25 -6.50
N LYS A 100 19.31 4.08 -6.08
CA LYS A 100 18.09 3.46 -6.59
C LYS A 100 16.87 4.33 -6.29
N VAL A 101 16.71 4.76 -5.04
CA VAL A 101 15.56 5.59 -4.63
C VAL A 101 15.55 6.95 -5.33
N LYS A 102 16.72 7.60 -5.49
CA LYS A 102 16.86 8.85 -6.27
C LYS A 102 16.41 8.71 -7.72
N ARG A 103 16.51 7.51 -8.30
CA ARG A 103 16.08 7.21 -9.67
C ARG A 103 14.63 6.70 -9.76
N ALA A 104 14.01 6.34 -8.63
CA ALA A 104 12.68 5.75 -8.60
C ALA A 104 11.61 6.76 -9.08
N PHE A 105 11.69 8.01 -8.63
CA PHE A 105 10.72 9.04 -8.99
C PHE A 105 11.25 10.07 -9.98
N LYS A 106 10.37 10.58 -10.83
CA LYS A 106 10.64 11.69 -11.74
C LYS A 106 9.60 12.78 -11.58
N PHE A 107 10.03 13.96 -11.13
CA PHE A 107 9.16 15.12 -10.95
C PHE A 107 9.58 16.22 -11.94
N PRO A 108 8.85 16.38 -13.06
CA PRO A 108 9.27 17.29 -14.13
C PRO A 108 9.16 18.76 -13.72
N MET A 109 10.16 19.56 -14.13
CA MET A 109 10.20 20.99 -13.92
C MET A 109 9.18 21.73 -14.78
N LYS A 110 8.52 22.76 -14.24
CA LYS A 110 7.63 23.65 -14.99
C LYS A 110 8.34 24.43 -16.11
N HIS A 111 9.68 24.56 -16.05
CA HIS A 111 10.49 25.30 -17.05
C HIS A 111 11.67 24.51 -17.64
N GLY A 112 11.73 23.18 -17.45
CA GLY A 112 12.90 22.38 -17.87
C GLY A 112 13.21 22.44 -19.38
N LYS A 113 12.19 22.57 -20.22
CA LYS A 113 12.35 22.71 -21.68
C LYS A 113 12.96 24.04 -22.13
N ALA A 114 12.95 25.07 -21.29
CA ALA A 114 13.52 26.37 -21.62
C ALA A 114 15.01 26.47 -21.28
N LEU A 115 15.58 25.44 -20.64
CA LEU A 115 16.90 25.49 -20.03
C LEU A 115 18.00 24.72 -20.79
N ASP A 116 17.69 24.11 -21.95
CA ASP A 116 18.64 23.32 -22.78
C ASP A 116 19.66 22.51 -21.95
N LEU A 117 19.14 21.77 -20.97
CA LEU A 117 19.95 21.04 -19.98
C LEU A 117 20.51 19.76 -20.60
N ASP A 118 21.75 19.42 -20.27
CA ASP A 118 22.32 18.12 -20.58
C ASP A 118 21.74 17.01 -19.69
N MET A 119 22.08 15.75 -19.99
CA MET A 119 21.57 14.59 -19.23
C MET A 119 22.01 14.58 -17.76
N GLU A 120 23.16 15.16 -17.43
CA GLU A 120 23.70 15.16 -16.07
C GLU A 120 23.01 16.23 -15.21
N ASP A 121 22.79 17.41 -15.80
CA ASP A 121 22.07 18.50 -15.18
C ASP A 121 20.58 18.17 -15.01
N GLU A 122 19.93 17.51 -15.98
CA GLU A 122 18.55 17.02 -15.82
C GLU A 122 18.47 16.02 -14.65
N ARG A 123 19.48 15.14 -14.48
CA ARG A 123 19.55 14.20 -13.36
C ARG A 123 19.71 14.92 -12.03
N LYS A 124 20.68 15.84 -11.92
CA LYS A 124 20.91 16.64 -10.69
C LYS A 124 19.65 17.42 -10.32
N LEU A 125 19.01 18.07 -11.28
CA LEU A 125 17.78 18.84 -11.07
C LEU A 125 16.58 17.95 -10.71
N ASN A 126 16.45 16.76 -11.28
CA ASN A 126 15.42 15.80 -10.87
C ASN A 126 15.65 15.32 -9.43
N ILE A 127 16.90 15.09 -9.01
CA ILE A 127 17.23 14.72 -7.63
C ILE A 127 16.85 15.85 -6.67
N LEU A 128 17.22 17.10 -6.99
CA LEU A 128 16.82 18.28 -6.20
C LEU A 128 15.30 18.44 -6.13
N ASN A 129 14.59 18.15 -7.22
CA ASN A 129 13.14 18.15 -7.24
C ASN A 129 12.52 16.91 -6.63
N THR A 130 13.27 15.88 -6.24
CA THR A 130 12.71 14.67 -5.64
C THR A 130 12.97 14.66 -4.14
N LEU A 131 14.14 15.12 -3.71
CA LEU A 131 14.56 15.14 -2.30
C LEU A 131 14.34 16.49 -1.60
N PRO A 132 14.04 16.50 -0.29
CA PRO A 132 13.83 15.33 0.56
C PRO A 132 12.54 14.60 0.20
N LEU A 133 12.54 13.27 0.37
CA LEU A 133 11.30 12.49 0.31
C LEU A 133 10.40 12.94 1.46
N VAL A 134 9.19 13.40 1.12
CA VAL A 134 8.21 13.74 2.15
C VAL A 134 7.68 12.43 2.73
N SER A 135 7.95 12.21 4.01
CA SER A 135 7.54 10.96 4.68
C SER A 135 6.01 10.81 4.65
N PRO A 136 5.47 9.63 4.30
CA PRO A 136 4.04 9.33 4.40
C PRO A 136 3.48 9.47 5.82
N TYR A 137 4.34 9.46 6.83
CA TYR A 137 3.98 9.63 8.23
C TYR A 137 4.10 11.08 8.73
N SER A 138 4.40 12.02 7.84
CA SER A 138 4.34 13.45 8.13
C SER A 138 2.92 13.99 7.95
N ASP A 139 2.63 15.14 8.56
CA ASP A 139 1.29 15.76 8.48
C ASP A 139 1.04 16.42 7.11
N GLY A 140 0.58 15.61 6.15
CA GLY A 140 0.28 16.05 4.79
C GLY A 140 -0.97 16.94 4.66
N SER A 141 -1.76 17.09 5.73
CA SER A 141 -2.99 17.91 5.71
C SER A 141 -2.70 19.41 5.49
N LYS A 142 -1.48 19.84 5.78
CA LYS A 142 -1.01 21.23 5.65
C LYS A 142 -0.49 21.56 4.25
N LEU A 143 -0.35 20.57 3.37
CA LEU A 143 0.19 20.77 2.04
C LEU A 143 -0.90 21.31 1.10
N ASP A 144 -0.59 22.39 0.38
CA ASP A 144 -1.50 22.90 -0.64
C ASP A 144 -1.63 21.90 -1.80
N LEU A 145 -2.87 21.58 -2.16
CA LEU A 145 -3.24 20.47 -3.05
C LEU A 145 -2.49 20.46 -4.39
N TRP A 146 -2.18 21.65 -4.90
CA TRP A 146 -1.63 21.89 -6.24
C TRP A 146 -0.10 22.10 -6.25
N THR A 147 0.55 21.93 -5.10
CA THR A 147 2.00 22.01 -4.99
C THR A 147 2.68 20.73 -5.42
N LEU A 148 3.94 20.85 -5.84
CA LEU A 148 4.79 19.70 -6.12
C LEU A 148 4.99 18.84 -4.88
N GLU A 149 5.09 19.46 -3.70
CA GLU A 149 5.24 18.78 -2.42
C GLU A 149 4.02 17.90 -2.10
N ALA A 150 2.80 18.40 -2.33
CA ALA A 150 1.60 17.58 -2.17
C ALA A 150 1.53 16.41 -3.18
N GLU A 151 2.01 16.59 -4.41
CA GLU A 151 2.11 15.50 -5.38
C GLU A 151 3.11 14.43 -4.92
N LYS A 152 4.30 14.83 -4.45
CA LYS A 152 5.29 13.92 -3.87
C LYS A 152 4.74 13.14 -2.67
N TYR A 153 4.09 13.84 -1.75
CA TYR A 153 3.49 13.24 -0.56
C TYR A 153 2.49 12.15 -0.94
N ARG A 154 1.55 12.43 -1.85
CA ARG A 154 0.56 11.45 -2.31
C ARG A 154 1.20 10.26 -3.02
N VAL A 155 2.24 10.49 -3.82
CA VAL A 155 3.03 9.40 -4.43
C VAL A 155 3.66 8.52 -3.35
N GLY A 156 4.25 9.12 -2.31
CA GLY A 156 4.81 8.40 -1.16
C GLY A 156 3.76 7.62 -0.38
N ILE A 157 2.58 8.19 -0.16
CA ILE A 157 1.45 7.51 0.50
C ILE A 157 1.01 6.28 -0.27
N ILE A 158 0.85 6.38 -1.60
CA ILE A 158 0.45 5.23 -2.42
C ILE A 158 1.57 4.18 -2.46
N HIS A 159 2.82 4.61 -2.52
CA HIS A 159 3.95 3.69 -2.42
C HIS A 159 3.91 2.91 -1.10
N GLU A 160 3.77 3.59 0.03
CA GLU A 160 3.68 2.95 1.34
C GLU A 160 2.43 2.05 1.44
N PHE A 161 1.27 2.53 0.99
CA PHE A 161 0.02 1.75 0.96
C PHE A 161 0.19 0.43 0.22
N LEU A 162 0.74 0.47 -1.01
CA LEU A 162 1.01 -0.74 -1.78
C LEU A 162 2.06 -1.62 -1.10
N SER A 163 3.07 -1.02 -0.47
CA SER A 163 4.10 -1.75 0.27
C SER A 163 3.53 -2.53 1.46
N LEU A 164 2.38 -2.10 2.01
CA LEU A 164 1.69 -2.79 3.11
C LEU A 164 0.79 -3.93 2.61
N THR A 165 0.42 -3.93 1.33
CA THR A 165 -0.35 -5.05 0.76
C THR A 165 0.49 -6.34 0.68
N LEU A 166 -0.18 -7.49 0.73
CA LEU A 166 0.44 -8.81 0.64
C LEU A 166 1.20 -8.98 -0.68
N GLU A 167 0.53 -8.63 -1.78
CA GLU A 167 1.05 -8.85 -3.12
C GLU A 167 1.76 -7.63 -3.70
N LYS A 168 1.93 -6.53 -2.94
CA LYS A 168 2.53 -5.26 -3.43
C LYS A 168 1.80 -4.66 -4.64
N ARG A 169 0.49 -4.91 -4.70
CA ARG A 169 -0.43 -4.39 -5.71
C ARG A 169 -1.81 -4.12 -5.12
N ALA A 170 -2.54 -3.22 -5.74
CA ALA A 170 -3.96 -3.00 -5.44
C ALA A 170 -4.69 -2.47 -6.66
N TYR A 171 -6.00 -2.73 -6.75
CA TYR A 171 -6.82 -2.08 -7.75
C TYR A 171 -7.02 -0.59 -7.42
N ILE A 172 -7.24 0.22 -8.44
CA ILE A 172 -7.43 1.66 -8.28
C ILE A 172 -8.65 1.97 -7.40
N HIS A 173 -9.71 1.15 -7.47
CA HIS A 173 -10.91 1.33 -6.65
C HIS A 173 -10.61 1.16 -5.15
N ASN A 174 -9.73 0.23 -4.79
CA ASN A 174 -9.27 0.03 -3.41
C ASN A 174 -8.52 1.26 -2.90
N ILE A 175 -7.65 1.85 -3.73
CA ILE A 175 -6.86 3.03 -3.36
C ILE A 175 -7.78 4.26 -3.16
N VAL A 176 -8.70 4.51 -4.11
CA VAL A 176 -9.58 5.69 -4.05
C VAL A 176 -10.69 5.57 -2.99
N GLU A 177 -10.95 4.38 -2.45
CA GLU A 177 -11.83 4.21 -1.28
C GLU A 177 -11.29 4.98 -0.07
N PHE A 178 -9.96 5.10 0.05
CA PHE A 178 -9.28 5.88 1.11
C PHE A 178 -8.99 7.33 0.72
N LYS A 179 -9.72 7.90 -0.25
CA LYS A 179 -9.42 9.26 -0.76
C LYS A 179 -9.47 10.36 0.31
N GLU A 180 -10.36 10.23 1.29
CA GLU A 180 -10.53 11.22 2.37
C GLU A 180 -9.39 11.09 3.38
N GLU A 181 -9.09 9.85 3.75
CA GLU A 181 -8.05 9.48 4.71
C GLU A 181 -6.66 9.85 4.20
N PHE A 182 -6.38 9.61 2.92
CA PHE A 182 -5.07 9.84 2.33
C PHE A 182 -4.97 11.15 1.53
N SER A 183 -5.98 12.01 1.62
CA SER A 183 -6.04 13.29 0.89
C SER A 183 -5.80 13.12 -0.62
N LEU A 184 -6.35 12.06 -1.20
CA LEU A 184 -6.22 11.74 -2.62
C LEU A 184 -7.17 12.60 -3.46
N THR A 185 -6.76 12.87 -4.69
CA THR A 185 -7.53 13.71 -5.61
C THR A 185 -8.06 12.87 -6.77
N LYS A 186 -9.00 13.43 -7.54
CA LYS A 186 -9.42 12.84 -8.84
C LYS A 186 -8.26 12.65 -9.83
N HIS A 187 -7.12 13.29 -9.58
CA HIS A 187 -5.93 13.21 -10.42
C HIS A 187 -4.93 12.11 -10.00
N THR A 188 -5.29 11.30 -9.00
CA THR A 188 -4.44 10.22 -8.49
C THR A 188 -3.96 9.28 -9.59
N TYR A 189 -4.84 8.95 -10.54
CA TYR A 189 -4.47 8.11 -11.67
C TYR A 189 -3.41 8.77 -12.58
N GLN A 190 -3.63 10.03 -13.02
CA GLN A 190 -2.65 10.71 -13.86
C GLN A 190 -1.32 10.91 -13.13
N MET A 191 -1.34 11.10 -11.81
CA MET A 191 -0.15 11.18 -10.97
C MET A 191 0.65 9.87 -11.01
N LEU A 192 0.01 8.72 -10.90
CA LEU A 192 0.68 7.42 -10.98
C LEU A 192 1.29 7.15 -12.36
N LEU A 193 0.60 7.52 -13.44
CA LEU A 193 1.13 7.39 -14.81
C LEU A 193 2.41 8.20 -15.06
N LYS A 194 2.60 9.32 -14.34
CA LYS A 194 3.84 10.11 -14.43
C LYS A 194 5.03 9.43 -13.76
N GLN A 195 4.81 8.37 -12.99
CA GLN A 195 5.84 7.66 -12.22
C GLN A 195 6.04 6.21 -12.73
N PRO A 196 6.36 5.99 -14.02
CA PRO A 196 6.43 4.66 -14.62
C PRO A 196 7.63 3.83 -14.17
N ARG A 197 8.59 4.41 -13.44
CA ARG A 197 9.74 3.70 -12.87
C ARG A 197 9.35 2.94 -11.61
N THR A 198 8.54 3.55 -10.75
CA THR A 198 8.04 2.94 -9.51
C THR A 198 6.77 2.13 -9.73
N PHE A 199 5.79 2.67 -10.46
CA PHE A 199 4.50 2.02 -10.62
C PHE A 199 4.36 1.39 -12.00
N TYR A 200 3.81 0.18 -12.01
CA TYR A 200 3.23 -0.42 -13.21
C TYR A 200 1.72 -0.39 -13.07
N VAL A 201 1.02 0.11 -14.09
CA VAL A 201 -0.43 0.19 -14.11
C VAL A 201 -0.94 -0.69 -15.24
N ALA A 202 -1.67 -1.76 -14.89
CA ALA A 202 -2.21 -2.73 -15.84
C ALA A 202 -3.73 -2.69 -15.84
N GLY A 203 -4.35 -3.02 -16.99
CA GLY A 203 -5.79 -3.22 -17.11
C GLY A 203 -6.53 -2.15 -17.93
N THR A 204 -7.85 -2.28 -17.98
CA THR A 204 -8.77 -1.37 -18.69
C THR A 204 -9.43 -0.38 -17.73
N GLN A 205 -10.04 0.69 -18.26
CA GLN A 205 -10.44 1.92 -17.54
C GLN A 205 -11.12 1.74 -16.16
N MET A 206 -11.83 0.63 -15.90
CA MET A 206 -12.49 0.37 -14.61
C MET A 206 -11.79 -0.66 -13.71
N ASN A 207 -10.82 -1.41 -14.22
CA ASN A 207 -10.14 -2.50 -13.52
C ASN A 207 -8.61 -2.30 -13.51
N TRP A 208 -8.16 -1.05 -13.36
CA TRP A 208 -6.74 -0.78 -13.25
C TRP A 208 -6.17 -1.36 -11.96
N CYS A 209 -5.11 -2.15 -12.11
CA CYS A 209 -4.31 -2.66 -11.01
C CYS A 209 -2.95 -1.96 -11.03
N VAL A 210 -2.57 -1.42 -9.88
CA VAL A 210 -1.31 -0.70 -9.67
C VAL A 210 -0.37 -1.61 -8.90
N PHE A 211 0.83 -1.79 -9.43
CA PHE A 211 1.87 -2.65 -8.90
C PHE A 211 3.10 -1.82 -8.54
N LEU A 212 3.79 -2.17 -7.45
CA LEU A 212 5.14 -1.68 -7.18
C LEU A 212 6.14 -2.47 -8.01
N LYS A 213 6.77 -1.85 -9.02
CA LYS A 213 7.71 -2.55 -9.91
C LYS A 213 8.87 -3.19 -9.17
N ASP A 214 9.42 -2.49 -8.17
CA ASP A 214 10.56 -2.97 -7.38
C ASP A 214 10.24 -4.21 -6.52
N ALA A 215 8.96 -4.57 -6.37
CA ALA A 215 8.55 -5.77 -5.66
C ALA A 215 8.57 -7.04 -6.53
N TYR A 216 8.69 -6.92 -7.85
CA TYR A 216 8.60 -8.04 -8.78
C TYR A 216 9.92 -8.26 -9.52
N GLY A 217 10.24 -9.54 -9.75
CA GLY A 217 11.38 -9.96 -10.56
C GLY A 217 11.14 -9.74 -12.06
N GLU A 218 12.17 -10.00 -12.87
CA GLU A 218 12.07 -9.96 -14.33
C GLU A 218 11.11 -11.03 -14.89
N ASP A 219 10.89 -12.10 -14.13
CA ASP A 219 9.90 -13.16 -14.38
C ASP A 219 8.47 -12.74 -14.07
N GLY A 220 8.27 -11.57 -13.45
CA GLY A 220 6.97 -11.08 -13.01
C GLY A 220 6.48 -11.72 -11.71
N GLU A 221 7.31 -12.50 -11.02
CA GLU A 221 6.98 -13.05 -9.71
C GLU A 221 7.31 -12.07 -8.57
N LEU A 222 6.53 -12.13 -7.50
CA LEU A 222 6.76 -11.33 -6.31
C LEU A 222 8.03 -11.82 -5.60
N ILE A 223 9.02 -10.92 -5.42
CA ILE A 223 10.33 -11.23 -4.86
C ILE A 223 10.20 -11.72 -3.41
N ASN A 224 9.45 -10.98 -2.59
CA ASN A 224 9.25 -11.26 -1.17
C ASN A 224 7.79 -11.63 -0.90
N LYS A 225 7.48 -12.93 -0.95
CA LYS A 225 6.12 -13.44 -0.71
C LYS A 225 5.82 -13.50 0.79
N ASP A 226 4.69 -12.92 1.18
CA ASP A 226 4.14 -13.10 2.53
C ASP A 226 3.72 -14.58 2.72
N PRO A 227 3.89 -15.18 3.91
CA PRO A 227 3.49 -16.56 4.15
C PRO A 227 2.04 -16.84 3.74
N GLN A 228 1.13 -15.87 3.92
CA GLN A 228 -0.27 -15.99 3.51
C GLN A 228 -0.43 -16.07 1.98
N VAL A 229 0.41 -15.37 1.21
CA VAL A 229 0.42 -15.49 -0.26
C VAL A 229 0.87 -16.89 -0.67
N VAL A 230 1.94 -17.41 -0.04
CA VAL A 230 2.43 -18.77 -0.32
C VAL A 230 1.38 -19.83 0.05
N PHE A 231 0.64 -19.64 1.13
CA PHE A 231 -0.46 -20.51 1.51
C PHE A 231 -1.60 -20.45 0.50
N ASN A 232 -2.01 -19.24 0.07
CA ASN A 232 -3.05 -19.07 -0.95
C ASN A 232 -2.66 -19.72 -2.28
N GLU A 233 -1.40 -19.56 -2.74
CA GLU A 233 -0.89 -20.23 -3.94
C GLU A 233 -0.98 -21.76 -3.84
N LYS A 234 -0.68 -22.33 -2.66
CA LYS A 234 -0.85 -23.77 -2.43
C LYS A 234 -2.33 -24.16 -2.46
N LEU A 235 -3.20 -23.37 -1.84
CA LEU A 235 -4.63 -23.62 -1.79
C LEU A 235 -5.25 -23.62 -3.20
N TYR A 236 -4.90 -22.64 -4.04
CA TYR A 236 -5.33 -22.60 -5.44
C TYR A 236 -4.88 -23.84 -6.20
N LYS A 237 -3.61 -24.26 -6.06
CA LYS A 237 -3.12 -25.48 -6.70
C LYS A 237 -3.90 -26.73 -6.27
N TYR A 238 -4.28 -26.83 -4.99
CA TYR A 238 -5.11 -27.94 -4.52
C TYR A 238 -6.54 -27.88 -5.08
N ALA A 239 -7.12 -26.70 -5.21
CA ALA A 239 -8.45 -26.53 -5.81
C ALA A 239 -8.43 -26.91 -7.30
N ASP A 240 -7.46 -26.43 -8.07
CA ASP A 240 -7.30 -26.74 -9.50
C ASP A 240 -7.10 -28.25 -9.74
N MET A 241 -6.37 -28.94 -8.84
CA MET A 241 -6.20 -30.40 -8.93
C MET A 241 -7.52 -31.16 -8.71
N GLN A 242 -8.40 -30.67 -7.83
CA GLN A 242 -9.70 -31.29 -7.59
C GLN A 242 -10.67 -31.10 -8.76
N GLU A 243 -10.62 -29.95 -9.44
CA GLU A 243 -11.41 -29.72 -10.67
C GLU A 243 -10.99 -30.69 -11.79
N LEU A 244 -9.68 -30.89 -11.98
CA LEU A 244 -9.15 -31.84 -12.97
C LEU A 244 -9.49 -33.31 -12.67
N GLU A 245 -9.48 -33.73 -11.40
CA GLU A 245 -9.86 -35.08 -10.98
C GLU A 245 -11.37 -35.33 -11.15
N SER A 246 -12.20 -34.31 -10.89
CA SER A 246 -13.65 -34.44 -11.06
C SER A 246 -14.08 -34.48 -12.53
N ASP A 247 -13.42 -33.74 -13.41
CA ASP A 247 -13.63 -33.83 -14.88
C ASP A 247 -13.18 -35.19 -15.46
N CYS A 248 -12.14 -35.83 -14.89
CA CYS A 248 -11.69 -37.15 -15.33
C CYS A 248 -12.62 -38.31 -14.91
N THR A 249 -13.47 -38.11 -13.90
CA THR A 249 -14.45 -39.11 -13.44
C THR A 249 -15.81 -39.07 -14.16
N VAL A 250 -16.02 -38.12 -15.08
CA VAL A 250 -17.27 -37.97 -15.86
C VAL A 250 -17.09 -38.38 -17.34
N GLY A 251 -15.92 -38.93 -17.70
CA GLY A 251 -15.59 -39.42 -19.05
C GLY A 251 -15.89 -40.90 -19.29
#